data_AF-A0A3D6CL62-F1
#
_entry.id   AF-A0A3D6CL62-F1
#
_cell.length_a   1.000
_cell.length_b   1.000
_cell.length_c   1.000
_cell.angle_alpha   90.00
_cell.angle_beta   90.00
_cell.angle_gamma   90.00
#
_symmetry.space_group_name_H-M   'P 1'
#
loop_
_entity.id
_entity.type
_entity.pdbx_description
1 polymer ?
#
loop_
_entity_poly.entity_id
_entity_poly.type
_entity_poly.pdbx_seq_one_letter_code
_entity_poly.pdbx_strand_id
1 'polypeptide(L)'
;MRLIKYFFLVVVCVLCSCTKQNTENTAISSVKEIANVLVQKKQIELNPLKGQWFYEQQPFNGYAVVYHENDNLVEKIGFLNGKREGTYYRYFTDGAIKSEGYY
;
A
#
# COMPACT_ATOMS: atom_id res chain seq x y z
N MET A 1 -4.66 35.01 -54.98
CA MET A 1 -4.34 33.67 -54.39
C MET A 1 -3.26 33.78 -53.30
N ARG A 2 -3.54 34.54 -52.23
CA ARG A 2 -2.60 34.83 -51.14
C ARG A 2 -3.24 34.62 -49.74
N LEU A 3 -4.37 33.91 -49.69
CA LEU A 3 -5.08 33.59 -48.44
C LEU A 3 -4.91 32.13 -48.00
N ILE A 4 -4.40 31.23 -48.86
CA ILE A 4 -4.14 29.82 -48.50
C ILE A 4 -2.83 29.64 -47.72
N LYS A 5 -1.86 30.56 -47.83
CA LYS A 5 -0.60 30.49 -47.06
C LYS A 5 -0.76 30.91 -45.59
N TYR A 6 -1.79 31.71 -45.25
CA TYR A 6 -2.10 32.04 -43.86
C TYR A 6 -2.98 30.98 -43.20
N PHE A 7 -3.73 30.20 -43.98
CA PHE A 7 -4.48 29.06 -43.46
C PHE A 7 -3.55 27.94 -42.95
N PHE A 8 -2.41 27.72 -43.62
CA PHE A 8 -1.42 26.73 -43.19
C PHE A 8 -0.53 27.20 -42.03
N LEU A 9 -0.49 28.51 -41.73
CA LEU A 9 0.26 29.07 -40.60
C LEU A 9 -0.54 29.05 -39.28
N VAL A 10 -1.88 28.96 -39.34
CA VAL A 10 -2.75 28.93 -38.15
C VAL A 10 -2.97 27.49 -37.63
N VAL A 11 -2.76 26.47 -38.44
CA VAL A 11 -2.90 25.05 -38.03
C VAL A 11 -1.72 24.56 -37.15
N VAL A 12 -0.58 25.27 -37.14
CA VAL A 12 0.61 24.90 -36.36
C VAL A 12 0.55 25.35 -34.89
N CYS A 13 -0.36 26.24 -34.50
CA CYS A 13 -0.46 26.72 -33.11
C CYS A 13 -1.50 25.97 -32.23
N VAL A 14 -2.21 24.96 -32.74
CA VAL A 14 -3.26 24.25 -31.98
C VAL A 14 -2.81 22.88 -31.43
N LEU A 15 -1.58 22.43 -31.71
CA LEU A 15 -1.03 21.18 -31.13
C LEU A 15 -0.07 21.40 -29.93
N CYS A 16 0.10 22.64 -29.44
CA CYS A 16 0.98 22.96 -28.31
C CYS A 16 0.26 23.19 -26.97
N SER A 17 -0.91 22.60 -26.73
CA SER A 17 -1.55 22.64 -25.40
C SER A 17 -2.29 21.35 -25.06
N CYS A 18 -1.51 20.29 -24.86
CA CYS A 18 -1.67 19.35 -23.75
C CYS A 18 -0.55 18.29 -23.83
N THR A 19 0.68 18.68 -23.51
CA THR A 19 1.49 17.77 -22.72
C THR A 19 0.84 17.75 -21.35
N LYS A 20 -0.12 16.84 -21.13
CA LYS A 20 -0.40 16.39 -19.76
C LYS A 20 0.92 15.77 -19.30
N GLN A 21 1.72 16.58 -18.63
CA GLN A 21 2.61 16.09 -17.60
C GLN A 21 1.69 15.37 -16.62
N ASN A 22 1.54 14.05 -16.78
CA ASN A 22 1.53 13.22 -15.59
C ASN A 22 2.99 12.86 -15.28
N THR A 23 3.79 13.91 -15.09
CA THR A 23 4.74 13.88 -14.00
C THR A 23 3.86 13.91 -12.76
N GLU A 24 3.41 12.74 -12.30
CA GLU A 24 3.19 12.63 -10.87
C GLU A 24 4.56 12.87 -10.27
N ASN A 25 4.69 14.08 -9.75
CA ASN A 25 5.81 14.49 -8.96
C ASN A 25 6.11 13.35 -8.00
N THR A 26 7.30 12.79 -8.13
CA THR A 26 8.04 12.14 -7.06
C THR A 26 8.30 13.18 -5.97
N ALA A 27 7.23 13.70 -5.37
CA ALA A 27 7.26 14.01 -3.96
C ALA A 27 7.19 12.64 -3.29
N ILE A 28 8.37 12.07 -2.99
CA ILE A 28 8.50 11.01 -1.99
C ILE A 28 8.05 11.63 -0.67
N SER A 29 6.73 11.69 -0.50
CA SER A 29 6.06 11.96 0.76
C SER A 29 5.87 10.59 1.39
N SER A 30 6.91 10.11 2.06
CA SER A 30 6.93 8.99 3.02
C SER A 30 5.69 8.06 3.03
N VAL A 31 5.40 7.36 1.94
CA VAL A 31 4.30 6.40 1.93
C VAL A 31 4.77 5.21 2.74
N LYS A 32 4.21 5.07 3.94
CA LYS A 32 4.35 3.90 4.80
C LYS A 32 3.68 2.70 4.12
N GLU A 33 4.35 2.08 3.14
CA GLU A 33 3.81 0.96 2.39
C GLU A 33 4.07 -0.37 3.11
N ILE A 34 2.99 -0.98 3.60
CA ILE A 34 3.01 -2.34 4.15
C ILE A 34 3.03 -3.32 2.98
N ALA A 35 4.03 -4.19 2.95
CA ALA A 35 4.15 -5.22 1.91
C ALA A 35 2.93 -6.15 1.93
N ASN A 36 2.45 -6.58 0.76
CA ASN A 36 1.33 -7.53 0.67
C ASN A 36 1.79 -8.99 0.87
N VAL A 37 2.45 -9.25 2.00
CA VAL A 37 2.94 -10.57 2.40
C VAL A 37 2.14 -11.03 3.62
N LEU A 38 1.55 -12.23 3.56
CA LEU A 38 0.84 -12.83 4.69
C LEU A 38 1.73 -13.86 5.38
N VAL A 39 1.98 -13.69 6.67
CA VAL A 39 2.78 -14.62 7.48
C VAL A 39 1.97 -15.02 8.71
N GLN A 40 2.03 -16.29 9.12
CA GLN A 40 1.34 -16.68 10.35
C GLN A 40 1.97 -15.97 11.55
N LYS A 41 1.17 -15.41 12.43
CA LYS A 41 1.64 -14.65 13.60
C LYS A 41 2.64 -15.42 14.48
N LYS A 42 2.57 -16.75 14.47
CA LYS A 42 3.50 -17.65 15.20
C LYS A 42 4.93 -17.65 14.63
N GLN A 43 5.12 -17.22 13.38
CA GLN A 43 6.42 -17.18 12.70
C GLN A 43 7.15 -15.86 12.91
N ILE A 44 6.50 -14.86 13.48
CA ILE A 44 7.11 -13.58 13.79
C ILE A 44 7.39 -13.48 15.28
N GLU A 45 8.49 -12.84 15.63
CA GLU A 45 8.97 -12.75 17.01
C GLU A 45 9.18 -11.29 17.41
N LEU A 46 8.66 -10.90 18.59
CA LEU A 46 8.94 -9.59 19.15
C LEU A 46 10.35 -9.59 19.76
N ASN A 47 11.20 -8.70 19.28
CA ASN A 47 12.43 -8.33 19.99
C ASN A 47 12.08 -7.26 21.03
N PRO A 48 12.07 -7.57 22.34
CA PRO A 48 11.65 -6.62 23.38
C PRO A 48 12.63 -5.46 23.55
N LEU A 49 13.92 -5.67 23.25
CA LEU A 49 14.94 -4.61 23.34
C LEU A 49 14.75 -3.54 22.26
N LYS A 50 14.28 -3.94 21.07
CA LYS A 50 13.99 -3.02 19.95
C LYS A 50 12.53 -2.59 19.88
N GLY A 51 11.64 -3.29 20.59
CA GLY A 51 10.19 -3.17 20.45
C GLY A 51 9.71 -3.41 19.01
N GLN A 52 10.39 -4.27 18.27
CA GLN A 52 10.13 -4.55 16.85
C GLN A 52 9.85 -6.03 16.65
N TRP A 53 8.92 -6.33 15.76
CA TRP A 53 8.63 -7.68 15.29
C TRP A 53 9.56 -8.06 14.15
N PHE A 54 10.04 -9.30 14.16
CA PHE A 54 10.97 -9.84 13.19
C PHE A 54 10.40 -11.08 12.53
N TYR A 55 10.70 -11.25 11.25
CA TYR A 55 10.48 -12.46 10.46
C TYR A 55 11.81 -12.81 9.80
N GLU A 56 12.28 -14.05 9.92
CA GLU A 56 13.58 -14.48 9.36
C GLU A 56 14.74 -13.54 9.74
N GLN A 57 14.79 -13.14 11.01
CA GLN A 57 15.81 -12.24 11.58
C GLN A 57 15.83 -10.82 10.99
N GLN A 58 14.85 -10.43 10.17
CA GLN A 58 14.68 -9.08 9.63
C GLN A 58 13.44 -8.39 10.22
N PRO A 59 13.45 -7.05 10.41
CA PRO A 59 12.27 -6.33 10.85
C PRO A 59 11.10 -6.60 9.91
N PHE A 60 9.97 -7.08 10.46
CA PHE A 60 8.87 -7.57 9.67
C PHE A 60 8.15 -6.43 8.93
N ASN A 61 7.95 -6.61 7.63
CA ASN A 61 7.09 -5.76 6.81
C ASN A 61 6.07 -6.67 6.11
N GLY A 62 4.79 -6.52 6.43
CA GLY A 62 3.73 -7.39 5.94
C GLY A 62 2.54 -7.49 6.88
N TYR A 63 1.71 -8.49 6.68
CA TYR A 63 0.57 -8.78 7.54
C TYR A 63 0.77 -10.08 8.31
N ALA A 64 0.66 -10.01 9.64
CA ALA A 64 0.58 -11.19 10.48
C ALA A 64 -0.87 -11.67 10.54
N VAL A 65 -1.10 -12.96 10.28
CA VAL A 65 -2.43 -13.58 10.25
C VAL A 65 -2.55 -14.73 11.25
N VAL A 66 -3.76 -14.92 11.75
CA VAL A 66 -4.18 -16.09 12.53
C VAL A 66 -5.41 -16.68 11.85
N TYR A 67 -5.48 -18.01 11.78
CA TYR A 67 -6.60 -18.74 11.18
C TYR A 67 -7.35 -19.57 12.22
N HIS A 68 -8.63 -19.75 12.00
CA HIS A 68 -9.49 -20.69 12.70
C HIS A 68 -9.21 -22.11 12.19
N GLU A 69 -9.72 -23.13 12.89
CA GLU A 69 -9.61 -24.52 12.45
C GLU A 69 -10.28 -24.80 11.10
N ASN A 70 -11.24 -23.96 10.69
CA ASN A 70 -11.91 -24.02 9.40
C ASN A 70 -11.21 -23.18 8.30
N ASP A 71 -9.95 -22.82 8.50
CA ASP A 71 -9.12 -21.99 7.61
C ASP A 71 -9.61 -20.55 7.37
N ASN A 72 -10.67 -20.09 8.06
CA ASN A 72 -11.09 -18.69 8.02
C ASN A 72 -10.15 -17.81 8.86
N LEU A 73 -9.98 -16.54 8.47
CA LEU A 73 -9.18 -15.59 9.23
C LEU A 73 -9.79 -15.33 10.61
N VAL A 74 -8.95 -15.30 11.64
CA VAL A 74 -9.28 -14.84 13.01
C VAL A 74 -8.85 -13.39 13.17
N GLU A 75 -7.64 -13.08 12.71
CA GLU A 75 -6.97 -11.80 12.92
C GLU A 75 -6.02 -11.52 11.75
N LYS A 76 -5.95 -10.25 11.34
CA LYS A 76 -4.98 -9.72 10.37
C LYS A 76 -4.43 -8.40 10.90
N ILE A 77 -3.13 -8.30 11.11
CA ILE A 77 -2.45 -7.09 11.62
C ILE A 77 -1.34 -6.68 10.65
N GLY A 78 -1.33 -5.42 10.23
CA GLY A 78 -0.26 -4.84 9.41
C GLY A 78 0.98 -4.46 10.21
N PHE A 79 2.15 -4.63 9.60
CA PHE A 79 3.44 -4.26 10.15
C PHE A 79 4.28 -3.52 9.10
N LEU A 80 4.91 -2.43 9.53
CA LEU A 80 5.92 -1.71 8.77
C LEU A 80 7.20 -1.59 9.59
N ASN A 81 8.31 -2.08 9.05
CA ASN A 81 9.63 -2.04 9.71
C ASN A 81 9.60 -2.56 11.17
N GLY A 82 8.86 -3.66 11.39
CA GLY A 82 8.69 -4.32 12.67
C GLY A 82 7.73 -3.62 13.65
N LYS A 83 7.07 -2.54 13.27
CA LYS A 83 6.06 -1.86 14.08
C LYS A 83 4.68 -2.16 13.53
N ARG A 84 3.67 -2.29 14.39
CA ARG A 84 2.27 -2.37 13.93
C ARG A 84 1.92 -1.06 13.25
N GLU A 85 1.28 -1.14 12.10
CA GLU A 85 0.89 0.01 11.31
C GLU A 85 -0.35 -0.36 10.50
N GLY A 86 -1.23 0.62 10.31
CA GLY A 86 -2.39 0.46 9.44
C GLY A 86 -3.55 -0.28 10.13
N THR A 87 -4.55 -0.64 9.33
CA THR A 87 -5.77 -1.25 9.84
C THR A 87 -5.53 -2.70 10.28
N TYR A 88 -5.98 -3.03 11.48
CA TYR A 88 -6.10 -4.41 11.93
C TYR A 88 -7.56 -4.86 11.86
N TYR A 89 -7.74 -6.16 11.68
CA TYR A 89 -9.04 -6.80 11.63
C TYR A 89 -9.05 -8.02 12.55
N ARG A 90 -10.21 -8.26 13.17
CA ARG A 90 -10.58 -9.57 13.71
C ARG A 90 -11.91 -9.97 13.13
N TYR A 91 -12.08 -11.27 12.96
CA TYR A 91 -13.26 -11.83 12.32
C TYR A 91 -13.93 -12.86 13.24
N PHE A 92 -15.21 -13.08 12.98
CA PHE A 92 -15.93 -14.26 13.48
C PHE A 92 -15.61 -15.48 12.59
N THR A 93 -15.99 -16.68 13.05
CA THR A 93 -15.74 -17.93 12.33
C THR A 93 -16.43 -18.01 10.96
N ASP A 94 -17.47 -17.21 10.72
CA ASP A 94 -18.18 -17.06 9.44
C ASP A 94 -17.51 -16.06 8.48
N GLY A 95 -16.41 -15.42 8.90
CA GLY A 95 -15.68 -14.41 8.14
C GLY A 95 -16.21 -12.98 8.30
N ALA A 96 -17.28 -12.74 9.05
CA ALA A 96 -17.76 -11.39 9.32
C ALA A 96 -16.76 -10.62 10.19
N ILE A 97 -16.60 -9.31 9.94
CA ILE A 97 -15.73 -8.46 10.76
C ILE A 97 -16.31 -8.37 12.17
N LYS A 98 -15.55 -8.84 13.13
CA LYS A 98 -15.87 -8.74 14.56
C LYS A 98 -15.41 -7.42 15.15
N SER A 99 -14.22 -6.96 14.73
CA SER A 99 -13.68 -5.66 15.14
C SER A 99 -12.60 -5.22 14.17
N GLU A 100 -12.50 -3.92 13.96
CA GLU A 100 -11.39 -3.29 13.25
C GLU A 100 -10.86 -2.10 14.06
N GLY A 101 -9.66 -1.65 13.71
CA GLY A 101 -9.10 -0.41 14.22
C GLY A 101 -7.80 -0.09 13.53
N TYR A 102 -7.19 1.04 13.88
CA TYR A 102 -5.99 1.54 13.21
C TYR A 102 -4.85 1.68 14.21
N TYR A 103 -3.65 1.26 13.80
CA TYR A 103 -2.40 1.42 14.55
C TYR A 103 -1.59 2.61 14.06
#